data_AF-A0A662W2Y1-F1
#
_entry.id   AF-A0A662W2Y1-F1
#
_cell.length_a   1.000
_cell.length_b   1.000
_cell.length_c   1.000
_cell.angle_alpha   90.00
_cell.angle_beta   90.00
_cell.angle_gamma   90.00
#
_symmetry.space_group_name_H-M   'P 1'
#
loop_
_entity.id
_entity.type
_entity.pdbx_description
1 polymer ?
#
loop_
_entity_poly.entity_id
_entity_poly.type
_entity_poly.pdbx_seq_one_letter_code
_entity_poly.pdbx_strand_id
1 'polypeptide(L)'
;MTPKEYLETIQKTWNEFAEFQRNMLQTFAAMSKSFAQLNVMNSNMAVFRAKVQSGGRISIPEADRQAMKINDGDIVKVILVKEG
;
A
#
# COMPACT_ATOMS: atom_id res chain seq x y z
N MET A 1 -9.16 25.84 -42.32
CA MET A 1 -9.94 24.77 -41.69
C MET A 1 -11.37 24.89 -42.17
N THR A 2 -11.90 23.87 -42.81
CA THR A 2 -13.30 23.83 -43.23
C THR A 2 -14.21 23.63 -42.02
N PRO A 3 -15.50 23.99 -42.09
CA PRO A 3 -16.45 23.75 -40.99
C PRO A 3 -16.50 22.29 -40.52
N LYS A 4 -16.23 21.31 -41.41
CA LYS A 4 -16.15 19.89 -41.03
C LYS A 4 -14.90 19.56 -40.22
N GLU A 5 -13.74 20.04 -40.66
CA GLU A 5 -12.46 19.83 -39.96
C GLU A 5 -12.47 20.43 -38.54
N TYR A 6 -13.18 21.55 -38.34
CA TYR A 6 -13.37 22.16 -37.02
C TYR A 6 -14.17 21.26 -36.07
N LEU A 7 -15.27 20.67 -36.56
CA LEU A 7 -16.10 19.75 -35.79
C LEU A 7 -15.36 18.46 -35.44
N GLU A 8 -14.60 17.91 -36.38
CA GLU A 8 -13.76 16.72 -36.17
C GLU A 8 -12.68 16.97 -35.13
N THR A 9 -12.05 18.15 -35.17
CA THR A 9 -11.03 18.57 -34.19
C THR A 9 -11.64 18.67 -32.79
N ILE A 10 -12.80 19.31 -32.65
CA ILE A 10 -13.51 19.40 -31.37
C ILE A 10 -13.82 18.00 -30.83
N GLN A 11 -14.37 17.11 -31.67
CA GLN A 11 -14.73 15.75 -31.25
C GLN A 11 -13.50 14.94 -30.81
N LYS A 12 -12.37 15.09 -31.51
CA LYS A 12 -11.10 14.47 -31.15
C LYS A 12 -10.58 15.00 -29.81
N THR A 13 -10.58 16.31 -29.60
CA THR A 13 -10.14 16.93 -28.34
C THR A 13 -11.01 16.50 -27.15
N TRP A 14 -12.32 16.34 -27.33
CA TRP A 14 -13.20 15.80 -26.29
C TRP A 14 -12.87 14.36 -25.92
N ASN A 15 -12.58 13.51 -26.91
CA ASN A 15 -12.20 12.12 -26.67
C ASN A 15 -10.83 12.03 -25.96
N GLU A 16 -9.84 12.80 -26.40
CA GLU A 16 -8.52 12.87 -25.76
C GLU A 16 -8.62 13.35 -24.30
N PHE A 17 -9.49 14.32 -24.02
CA PHE A 17 -9.72 14.80 -22.66
C PHE A 17 -10.42 13.76 -21.78
N ALA A 18 -11.38 13.01 -22.33
CA ALA A 18 -12.05 11.92 -21.63
C ALA A 18 -11.06 10.77 -21.30
N GLU A 19 -10.15 10.45 -22.23
CA GLU A 19 -9.08 9.47 -22.01
C GLU A 19 -8.07 9.94 -20.95
N PHE A 20 -7.66 11.22 -21.01
CA PHE A 20 -6.81 11.82 -20.00
C PHE A 20 -7.42 11.71 -18.59
N GLN A 21 -8.70 12.04 -18.45
CA GLN A 21 -9.41 11.90 -17.17
C GLN A 21 -9.48 10.43 -16.70
N ARG A 22 -9.80 9.49 -17.59
CA ARG A 22 -9.84 8.06 -17.27
C ARG A 22 -8.48 7.55 -16.81
N ASN A 23 -7.41 7.91 -17.51
CA ASN A 23 -6.05 7.51 -17.16
C ASN A 23 -5.67 8.10 -15.80
N MET A 24 -5.97 9.37 -15.54
CA MET A 24 -5.65 10.02 -14.26
C MET A 24 -6.45 9.40 -13.10
N LEU A 25 -7.72 9.07 -13.30
CA LEU A 25 -8.54 8.34 -12.34
C LEU A 25 -8.01 6.93 -12.07
N GLN A 26 -7.58 6.20 -13.11
CA GLN A 26 -6.97 4.88 -12.95
C GLN A 26 -5.64 4.95 -12.21
N THR A 27 -4.78 5.92 -12.52
CA THR A 27 -3.53 6.16 -11.82
C THR A 27 -3.78 6.51 -10.35
N PHE A 28 -4.74 7.39 -10.07
CA PHE A 28 -5.11 7.76 -8.70
C PHE A 28 -5.72 6.57 -7.95
N ALA A 29 -6.57 5.77 -8.59
CA ALA A 29 -7.14 4.55 -8.01
C ALA A 29 -6.05 3.51 -7.70
N ALA A 30 -5.10 3.29 -8.60
CA ALA A 30 -3.97 2.40 -8.37
C ALA A 30 -3.07 2.88 -7.23
N MET A 31 -2.77 4.18 -7.21
CA MET A 31 -1.95 4.81 -6.17
C MET A 31 -2.65 4.75 -4.81
N SER A 32 -3.93 5.13 -4.74
CA SER A 32 -4.73 5.05 -3.49
C SER A 32 -4.86 3.61 -2.99
N LYS A 33 -4.99 2.62 -3.87
CA LYS A 33 -4.98 1.19 -3.49
C LYS A 33 -3.63 0.79 -2.88
N SER A 34 -2.51 1.23 -3.45
CA SER A 34 -1.17 0.99 -2.89
C SER A 34 -0.99 1.66 -1.52
N PHE A 35 -1.44 2.91 -1.37
CA PHE A 35 -1.39 3.62 -0.07
C PHE A 35 -2.34 3.00 0.96
N ALA A 36 -3.53 2.58 0.56
CA ALA A 36 -4.47 1.87 1.44
C ALA A 36 -3.88 0.52 1.88
N GLN A 37 -3.20 -0.20 1.00
CA GLN A 37 -2.54 -1.47 1.33
C GLN A 37 -1.39 -1.28 2.32
N LEU A 38 -0.62 -0.19 2.20
CA LEU A 38 0.40 0.17 3.18
C LEU A 38 -0.19 0.66 4.52
N ASN A 39 -1.29 1.41 4.50
CA ASN A 39 -1.96 1.86 5.72
C ASN A 39 -2.67 0.72 6.47
N VAL A 40 -3.24 -0.26 5.76
CA VAL A 40 -3.79 -1.48 6.37
C VAL A 40 -2.70 -2.34 7.02
N MET A 41 -1.45 -2.26 6.55
CA MET A 41 -0.32 -2.88 7.24
C MET A 41 0.05 -2.17 8.55
N ASN A 42 -0.22 -0.87 8.71
CA ASN A 42 0.21 -0.11 9.88
C ASN A 42 -0.69 -0.26 11.12
N SER A 43 -1.98 -0.57 10.97
CA SER A 43 -2.91 -0.60 12.12
C SER A 43 -2.80 -1.85 13.01
N ASN A 44 -2.18 -2.94 12.52
CA ASN A 44 -2.08 -4.22 13.22
C ASN A 44 -0.66 -4.82 13.19
N MET A 45 0.38 -3.99 13.08
CA MET A 45 1.77 -4.47 13.00
C MET A 45 2.61 -3.79 14.07
N ALA A 46 3.21 -4.57 14.97
CA ALA A 46 4.26 -4.09 15.87
C ALA A 46 5.63 -4.21 15.18
N VAL A 47 6.45 -3.18 15.33
CA VAL A 47 7.83 -3.14 14.81
C VAL A 47 8.76 -2.84 15.99
N PHE A 48 9.63 -3.79 16.32
CA PHE A 48 10.59 -3.65 17.40
C PHE A 48 11.96 -4.21 17.00
N ARG A 49 13.00 -3.74 17.68
CA ARG A 49 14.37 -4.26 17.53
C ARG A 49 14.64 -5.28 18.63
N ALA A 50 15.09 -6.48 18.24
CA ALA A 50 15.46 -7.53 19.18
C ALA A 50 16.75 -8.23 18.72
N LYS A 51 17.53 -8.72 19.69
CA LYS A 51 18.71 -9.54 19.39
C LYS A 51 18.28 -10.98 19.13
N VAL A 52 18.94 -11.62 18.15
CA VAL A 52 18.79 -13.05 17.89
C VAL A 52 19.51 -13.82 18.99
N GLN A 53 18.78 -14.68 19.71
CA GLN A 53 19.32 -15.52 20.78
C GLN A 53 19.87 -16.85 20.25
N SER A 54 20.55 -17.61 21.11
CA SER A 54 21.00 -18.95 20.78
C SER A 54 19.84 -19.84 20.30
N GLY A 55 20.06 -20.50 19.16
CA GLY A 55 19.06 -21.29 18.45
C GLY A 55 18.10 -20.47 17.57
N GLY A 56 18.39 -19.19 17.29
CA GLY A 56 17.58 -18.37 16.37
C GLY A 56 16.29 -17.81 16.99
N ARG A 57 16.15 -17.85 18.31
CA ARG A 57 14.96 -17.36 19.02
C ARG A 57 14.96 -15.84 19.09
N ILE A 58 13.77 -15.25 18.92
CA ILE A 58 13.50 -13.82 19.07
C ILE A 58 12.28 -13.70 20.00
N SER A 59 12.41 -12.88 21.04
CA SER A 59 11.32 -12.63 21.98
C SER A 59 10.55 -11.38 21.59
N ILE A 60 9.21 -11.45 21.62
CA ILE A 60 8.33 -10.30 21.44
C ILE A 60 8.32 -9.52 22.77
N PRO A 61 8.57 -8.19 22.77
CA PRO A 61 8.48 -7.38 23.97
C PRO A 61 7.08 -7.43 24.58
N GLU A 62 7.00 -7.40 25.91
CA GLU A 62 5.73 -7.51 26.62
C GLU A 62 4.74 -6.40 26.25
N ALA A 63 5.23 -5.18 26.05
CA ALA A 63 4.41 -4.04 25.65
C ALA A 63 3.71 -4.29 24.30
N ASP A 64 4.45 -4.79 23.31
CA ASP A 64 3.93 -5.11 21.98
C ASP A 64 2.99 -6.32 22.02
N ARG A 65 3.35 -7.34 22.80
CA ARG A 65 2.52 -8.54 23.01
C ARG A 65 1.15 -8.17 23.57
N GLN A 66 1.10 -7.30 24.59
CA GLN A 66 -0.14 -6.82 25.19
C GLN A 66 -0.93 -5.91 24.24
N ALA A 67 -0.24 -4.97 23.56
CA ALA A 67 -0.89 -4.05 22.62
C ALA A 67 -1.55 -4.79 21.45
N MET A 68 -0.90 -5.85 20.95
CA MET A 68 -1.42 -6.71 19.89
C MET A 68 -2.31 -7.86 20.40
N LYS A 69 -2.52 -7.97 21.71
CA LYS A 69 -3.32 -9.03 22.36
C LYS A 69 -2.90 -10.45 21.95
N ILE A 70 -1.59 -10.68 21.84
CA ILE A 70 -1.01 -11.98 21.48
C ILE A 70 -0.88 -12.84 22.76
N ASN A 71 -1.44 -14.04 22.72
CA ASN A 71 -1.46 -15.00 23.81
C ASN A 71 -0.71 -16.29 23.44
N ASP A 72 -0.46 -17.13 24.45
CA ASP A 72 0.17 -18.43 24.26
C ASP A 72 -0.71 -19.32 23.37
N GLY A 73 -0.11 -19.85 22.30
CA GLY A 73 -0.79 -20.67 21.31
C GLY A 73 -1.27 -19.90 20.07
N ASP A 74 -1.18 -18.57 20.05
CA ASP A 74 -1.55 -17.78 18.89
C ASP A 74 -0.53 -17.93 17.75
N ILE A 75 -1.02 -18.05 16.52
CA ILE A 75 -0.20 -18.11 15.32
C ILE A 75 0.05 -16.69 14.81
N VAL A 76 1.31 -16.29 14.72
CA VAL A 76 1.72 -14.97 14.22
C VAL A 76 2.46 -15.07 12.90
N LYS A 77 2.33 -14.03 12.06
CA LYS A 77 3.15 -13.86 10.86
C LYS A 77 4.31 -12.93 11.18
N VAL A 78 5.53 -13.35 10.88
CA VAL A 78 6.77 -12.61 11.20
C VAL A 78 7.44 -12.13 9.92
N ILE A 79 7.88 -10.87 9.91
CA ILE A 79 8.73 -10.29 8.86
C ILE A 79 10.06 -9.91 9.52
N LEU A 80 11.18 -10.42 9.01
CA LEU A 80 12.51 -10.14 9.53
C LEU A 80 13.29 -9.26 8.57
N VAL A 81 13.91 -8.19 9.11
CA VAL A 81 14.84 -7.32 8.38
C VAL A 81 16.16 -7.33 9.14
N LYS A 82 17.24 -7.80 8.49
CA LYS A 82 18.58 -7.78 9.09
C LYS A 82 19.14 -6.36 9.00
N GLU A 83 19.31 -5.70 10.14
CA GLU A 83 20.10 -4.46 10.21
C GLU A 83 21.60 -4.83 10.25
N GLY A 84 22.38 -4.24 9.35
CA GLY A 84 23.82 -4.43 9.18
C GLY A 84 24.44 -3.21 8.53
#